data_AF-A0A356WX32-F1
#
_entry.id   AF-A0A356WX32-F1
#
_cell.length_a   1.000
_cell.length_b   1.000
_cell.length_c   1.000
_cell.angle_alpha   90.00
_cell.angle_beta   90.00
_cell.angle_gamma   90.00
#
_symmetry.space_group_name_H-M   'P 1'
#
loop_
_entity.id
_entity.type
_entity.pdbx_description
1 polymer ?
#
loop_
_entity_poly.entity_id
_entity_poly.type
_entity_poly.pdbx_seq_one_letter_code
_entity_poly.pdbx_strand_id
1 'polypeptide(L)'
;TIAMNDYGFELLSDQDIPIEAALGEDLFSSEHLVEDIMASINSAELAKRRFREICQIAGLVFQGFPGQAKSNKHLQMSSSLFFDVFMEYEPDHLLIQQAFDEVMSIQLDEVRLRKALKKISGQEIILNLTERFTPYAFPIMVDRLRGKLSSEKLVDRIQKMQNQLEKHVK
;
A
#
# COMPACT_ATOMS: atom_id res chain seq x y z
N THR A 1 -11.79 0.42 -5.46
CA THR A 1 -10.95 1.54 -4.93
C THR A 1 -10.81 1.37 -3.44
N ILE A 2 -9.64 1.70 -2.89
CA ILE A 2 -9.36 1.61 -1.45
C ILE A 2 -9.29 3.02 -0.87
N ALA A 3 -9.99 3.27 0.23
CA ALA A 3 -9.76 4.43 1.09
C ALA A 3 -9.19 3.91 2.42
N MET A 4 -8.13 4.52 2.93
CA MET A 4 -7.45 4.06 4.15
C MET A 4 -6.96 5.26 4.95
N ASN A 5 -7.14 5.20 6.27
CA ASN A 5 -6.55 6.11 7.24
C ASN A 5 -6.27 5.36 8.56
N ASP A 6 -5.88 6.09 9.60
CA ASP A 6 -5.51 5.51 10.90
C ASP A 6 -6.66 4.77 11.60
N TYR A 7 -7.92 4.98 11.18
CA TYR A 7 -9.10 4.34 11.75
C TYR A 7 -9.52 3.07 11.00
N GLY A 8 -8.88 2.75 9.88
CA GLY A 8 -9.14 1.55 9.09
C GLY A 8 -9.16 1.82 7.58
N PHE A 9 -9.77 0.90 6.85
CA PHE A 9 -9.88 1.00 5.40
C PHE A 9 -11.24 0.53 4.89
N GLU A 10 -11.56 0.94 3.67
CA GLU A 10 -12.72 0.51 2.92
C GLU A 10 -12.27 -0.27 1.67
N LEU A 11 -12.93 -1.40 1.41
CA LEU A 11 -12.80 -2.17 0.18
C LEU A 11 -14.08 -2.06 -0.63
N LEU A 12 -14.01 -1.48 -1.84
CA LEU A 12 -15.07 -1.57 -2.82
C LEU A 12 -14.67 -2.52 -3.93
N SER A 13 -15.50 -3.54 -4.14
CA SER A 13 -15.42 -4.53 -5.21
C SER A 13 -16.73 -4.49 -6.01
N ASP A 14 -16.64 -4.78 -7.30
CA ASP A 14 -17.79 -5.06 -8.18
C ASP A 14 -18.28 -6.51 -8.05
N GLN A 15 -17.53 -7.33 -7.33
CA GLN A 15 -17.84 -8.72 -6.98
C GLN A 15 -17.97 -8.88 -5.47
N ASP A 16 -18.73 -9.88 -5.04
CA ASP A 16 -18.84 -10.20 -3.62
C ASP A 16 -17.46 -10.56 -3.03
N ILE A 17 -17.18 -10.02 -1.85
CA ILE A 17 -15.95 -10.29 -1.10
C ILE A 17 -16.26 -11.39 -0.09
N PRO A 18 -15.68 -12.60 -0.21
CA PRO A 18 -15.98 -13.73 0.67
C PRO A 18 -15.26 -13.58 2.03
N ILE A 19 -15.56 -12.51 2.77
CA ILE A 19 -14.85 -12.15 4.00
C ILE A 19 -14.98 -13.21 5.09
N GLU A 20 -16.14 -13.86 5.20
CA GLU A 20 -16.38 -14.93 6.18
C GLU A 20 -15.49 -16.14 5.91
N ALA A 21 -15.39 -16.55 4.64
CA ALA A 21 -14.51 -17.64 4.23
C ALA A 21 -13.04 -17.28 4.48
N ALA A 22 -12.63 -16.08 4.10
CA ALA A 22 -11.26 -15.61 4.32
C ALA A 22 -10.90 -15.60 5.82
N LEU A 23 -11.80 -15.09 6.68
CA LEU A 23 -11.59 -15.11 8.14
C LEU A 23 -11.52 -16.54 8.70
N GLY A 24 -12.21 -17.50 8.09
CA GLY A 24 -12.15 -18.92 8.44
C GLY A 24 -10.90 -19.65 7.95
N GLU A 25 -10.23 -19.11 6.93
CA GLU A 25 -8.97 -19.63 6.35
C GLU A 25 -7.73 -18.91 6.92
N ASP A 26 -7.81 -18.41 8.15
CA ASP A 26 -6.72 -17.71 8.84
C ASP A 26 -6.14 -16.52 8.04
N LEU A 27 -7.00 -15.63 7.51
CA LEU A 27 -6.61 -14.42 6.77
C LEU A 27 -5.47 -13.59 7.40
N PHE A 28 -5.39 -13.58 8.74
CA PHE A 28 -4.39 -12.82 9.48
C PHE A 28 -3.19 -13.67 9.94
N SER A 29 -3.02 -14.87 9.36
CA SER A 29 -1.84 -15.69 9.57
C SER A 29 -0.57 -14.92 9.19
N SER A 30 0.50 -15.20 9.92
CA SER A 30 1.84 -14.69 9.59
C SER A 30 2.73 -15.77 8.96
N GLU A 31 2.16 -16.96 8.75
CA GLU A 31 2.77 -18.00 7.92
C GLU A 31 2.85 -17.49 6.48
N HIS A 32 3.95 -17.76 5.79
CA HIS A 32 4.18 -17.31 4.40
C HIS A 32 4.07 -15.80 4.13
N LEU A 33 4.02 -14.95 5.16
CA LEU A 33 3.81 -13.50 5.05
C LEU A 33 4.67 -12.80 3.99
N VAL A 34 5.95 -13.16 3.90
CA VAL A 34 6.87 -12.55 2.92
C VAL A 34 6.48 -12.92 1.49
N GLU A 35 6.14 -14.19 1.26
CA GLU A 35 5.72 -14.71 -0.04
C GLU A 35 4.41 -14.05 -0.48
N ASP A 36 3.45 -13.93 0.43
CA ASP A 36 2.15 -13.30 0.18
C ASP A 36 2.27 -11.79 -0.13
N ILE A 37 3.15 -11.07 0.57
CA ILE A 37 3.42 -9.66 0.28
C ILE A 37 4.07 -9.51 -1.10
N MET A 38 5.03 -10.36 -1.42
CA MET A 38 5.70 -10.33 -2.73
C MET A 38 4.77 -10.65 -3.89
N ALA A 39 3.76 -11.51 -3.67
CA ALA A 39 2.77 -11.89 -4.66
C ALA A 39 1.62 -10.86 -4.79
N SER A 40 1.23 -10.22 -3.69
CA SER A 40 0.12 -9.25 -3.68
C SER A 40 0.52 -7.85 -4.17
N ILE A 41 1.79 -7.50 -4.02
CA ILE A 41 2.35 -6.23 -4.46
C ILE A 41 3.04 -6.42 -5.81
N ASN A 42 3.04 -5.39 -6.66
CA ASN A 42 3.97 -5.34 -7.79
C ASN A 42 5.39 -5.08 -7.26
N SER A 43 5.94 -6.10 -6.59
CA SER A 43 7.25 -6.13 -5.93
C SER A 43 8.35 -5.74 -6.92
N ALA A 44 8.23 -6.16 -8.19
CA ALA A 44 9.12 -5.77 -9.27
C ALA A 44 9.15 -4.26 -9.51
N GLU A 45 8.00 -3.58 -9.54
CA GLU A 45 7.95 -2.12 -9.73
C GLU A 45 8.52 -1.36 -8.53
N LEU A 46 8.24 -1.82 -7.31
CA LEU A 46 8.82 -1.22 -6.09
C LEU A 46 10.34 -1.40 -6.04
N ALA A 47 10.82 -2.62 -6.35
CA ALA A 47 12.23 -2.92 -6.43
C ALA A 47 12.91 -2.08 -7.52
N LYS A 48 12.30 -1.94 -8.70
CA LYS A 48 12.80 -1.08 -9.78
C LYS A 48 12.89 0.38 -9.37
N ARG A 49 11.91 0.89 -8.61
CA ARG A 49 11.97 2.23 -8.03
C ARG A 49 13.12 2.38 -7.03
N ARG A 50 13.30 1.39 -6.14
CA ARG A 50 14.38 1.41 -5.13
C ARG A 50 15.76 1.29 -5.77
N PHE A 51 15.88 0.45 -6.78
CA PHE A 51 17.10 0.18 -7.54
C PHE A 51 17.71 1.45 -8.15
N ARG A 52 16.90 2.46 -8.48
CA ARG A 52 17.40 3.77 -8.94
C ARG A 52 18.32 4.44 -7.93
N GLU A 53 17.97 4.42 -6.64
CA GLU A 53 18.80 4.99 -5.58
C GLU A 53 20.06 4.15 -5.37
N ILE A 54 19.94 2.82 -5.50
CA ILE A 54 21.08 1.90 -5.42
C ILE A 54 22.06 2.13 -6.57
N CYS A 55 21.61 2.28 -7.82
CA CYS A 55 22.46 2.61 -8.97
C CYS A 55 23.22 3.93 -8.79
N GLN A 56 22.59 4.90 -8.13
CA GLN A 56 23.21 6.18 -7.84
C GLN A 56 24.35 6.04 -6.83
N ILE A 57 24.14 5.28 -5.77
CA ILE A 57 25.15 5.00 -4.72
C ILE A 57 26.27 4.13 -5.29
N ALA A 58 25.94 3.11 -6.08
CA ALA A 58 26.88 2.20 -6.72
C ALA A 58 27.66 2.84 -7.88
N GLY A 59 27.36 4.09 -8.26
CA GLY A 59 28.03 4.80 -9.34
C GLY A 59 27.68 4.31 -10.76
N LEU A 60 26.67 3.44 -10.90
CA LEU A 60 26.20 2.95 -12.20
C LEU A 60 25.50 4.04 -13.03
N VAL A 61 24.94 5.04 -12.35
CA VAL A 61 24.26 6.16 -12.99
C VAL A 61 24.91 7.47 -12.58
N PHE A 62 25.48 8.17 -13.55
CA PHE A 62 26.08 9.48 -13.35
C PHE A 62 25.02 10.58 -13.20
N GLN A 63 25.02 11.28 -12.06
CA GLN A 63 24.01 12.30 -11.72
C GLN A 63 24.30 13.69 -12.31
N GLY A 64 25.48 13.90 -12.89
CA GLY A 64 25.94 15.23 -13.31
C GLY A 64 27.00 15.80 -12.38
N PHE A 65 27.45 17.02 -12.66
CA PHE A 65 28.43 17.74 -11.86
C PHE A 65 27.75 18.66 -10.85
N PRO A 66 28.43 19.11 -9.78
CA PRO A 66 27.90 20.13 -8.88
C PRO A 66 27.41 21.36 -9.66
N GLY A 67 26.14 21.73 -9.51
CA GLY A 67 25.50 22.83 -10.25
C GLY A 67 24.99 22.49 -11.66
N GLN A 68 25.24 21.28 -12.17
CA GLN A 68 24.77 20.79 -13.47
C GLN A 68 24.26 19.34 -13.36
N ALA A 69 23.12 19.17 -12.69
CA ALA A 69 22.47 17.87 -12.57
C ALA A 69 21.93 17.41 -13.94
N LYS A 70 22.11 16.12 -14.25
CA LYS A 70 21.40 15.49 -15.37
C LYS A 70 19.90 15.44 -15.06
N SER A 71 19.08 15.49 -16.10
CA SER A 71 17.62 15.41 -15.94
C SER A 71 17.21 14.09 -15.28
N ASN A 72 16.33 14.18 -14.29
CA ASN A 72 15.74 13.02 -13.60
C ASN A 72 15.15 11.98 -14.55
N LYS A 73 14.60 12.41 -15.70
CA LYS A 73 14.06 11.51 -16.72
C LYS A 73 15.14 10.61 -17.32
N HIS A 74 16.34 11.14 -17.57
CA HIS A 74 17.45 10.34 -18.09
C HIS A 74 17.98 9.34 -17.05
N LEU A 75 18.11 9.78 -15.79
CA LEU A 75 18.53 8.89 -14.69
C LEU A 75 17.53 7.74 -14.49
N GLN A 76 16.23 8.04 -14.60
CA GLN A 76 15.18 7.03 -14.56
C GLN A 76 15.29 6.01 -15.70
N MET A 77 15.46 6.46 -16.95
CA MET A 77 15.58 5.53 -18.07
C MET A 77 16.80 4.61 -17.95
N SER A 78 17.96 5.14 -17.52
CA SER A 78 19.18 4.35 -17.36
C SER A 78 19.06 3.30 -16.24
N SER A 79 18.54 3.69 -15.06
CA SER A 79 18.33 2.75 -13.94
C SER A 79 17.33 1.64 -14.26
N SER A 80 16.23 1.97 -14.96
CA SER A 80 15.24 0.98 -15.39
C SER A 80 15.85 -0.06 -16.34
N LEU A 81 16.68 0.37 -17.30
CA LEU A 81 17.35 -0.56 -18.23
C LEU A 81 18.31 -1.49 -17.50
N PHE A 82 19.12 -0.98 -16.57
CA PHE A 82 20.00 -1.82 -15.74
C PHE A 82 19.21 -2.86 -14.93
N PHE A 83 18.07 -2.46 -14.36
CA PHE A 83 17.21 -3.38 -13.61
C PHE A 83 16.70 -4.51 -14.51
N ASP A 84 16.17 -4.17 -15.69
CA ASP A 84 15.61 -5.15 -16.62
C ASP A 84 16.68 -6.11 -17.14
N VAL A 85 17.88 -5.61 -17.46
CA VAL A 85 19.02 -6.44 -17.89
C VAL A 85 19.49 -7.37 -16.77
N PHE A 86 19.66 -6.89 -15.54
CA PHE A 86 20.07 -7.78 -14.45
C PHE A 86 19.01 -8.82 -14.13
N MET A 87 17.73 -8.46 -14.12
CA MET A 87 16.65 -9.44 -13.92
C MET A 87 16.63 -10.55 -14.99
N GLU A 88 16.97 -10.22 -16.24
CA GLU A 88 16.95 -11.17 -17.36
C GLU A 88 18.21 -12.05 -17.42
N TYR A 89 19.39 -11.47 -17.21
CA TYR A 89 20.67 -12.13 -17.46
C TYR A 89 21.44 -12.52 -16.19
N GLU A 90 21.19 -11.84 -15.07
CA GLU A 90 21.91 -12.02 -13.80
C GLU A 90 20.95 -11.90 -12.59
N PRO A 91 19.95 -12.80 -12.45
CA PRO A 91 18.92 -12.68 -11.41
C PRO A 91 19.48 -12.71 -9.97
N ASP A 92 20.67 -13.30 -9.79
CA ASP A 92 21.40 -13.34 -8.51
C ASP A 92 22.31 -12.11 -8.29
N HIS A 93 22.18 -11.06 -9.11
CA HIS A 93 22.98 -9.85 -8.98
C HIS A 93 22.73 -9.15 -7.64
N LEU A 94 23.80 -8.86 -6.89
CA LEU A 94 23.71 -8.34 -5.51
C LEU A 94 22.90 -7.04 -5.40
N LEU A 95 22.97 -6.15 -6.41
CA LEU A 95 22.20 -4.90 -6.38
C LEU A 95 20.69 -5.12 -6.59
N ILE A 96 20.30 -6.20 -7.27
CA ILE A 96 18.88 -6.59 -7.41
C ILE A 96 18.40 -7.16 -6.08
N GLN A 97 19.17 -8.07 -5.48
CA GLN A 97 18.87 -8.62 -4.15
C GLN A 97 18.71 -7.50 -3.11
N GLN A 98 19.66 -6.55 -3.08
CA GLN A 98 19.58 -5.38 -2.21
C GLN A 98 18.32 -4.53 -2.47
N ALA A 99 17.88 -4.37 -3.72
CA ALA A 99 16.68 -3.63 -4.02
C ALA A 99 15.43 -4.30 -3.44
N PHE A 100 15.32 -5.62 -3.54
CA PHE A 100 14.22 -6.38 -2.94
C PHE A 100 14.28 -6.33 -1.40
N ASP A 101 15.46 -6.55 -0.82
CA ASP A 101 15.67 -6.49 0.63
C ASP A 101 15.29 -5.14 1.23
N GLU A 102 15.67 -4.04 0.56
CA GLU A 102 15.35 -2.69 1.01
C GLU A 102 13.87 -2.35 0.85
N VAL A 103 13.18 -2.84 -0.18
CA VAL A 103 11.71 -2.71 -0.28
C VAL A 103 11.05 -3.45 0.89
N MET A 104 11.48 -4.68 1.21
CA MET A 104 10.91 -5.45 2.31
C MET A 104 11.16 -4.80 3.67
N SER A 105 12.39 -4.35 3.92
CA SER A 105 12.78 -3.77 5.20
C SER A 105 12.21 -2.37 5.40
N ILE A 106 12.34 -1.48 4.41
CA ILE A 106 12.07 -0.05 4.57
C ILE A 106 10.65 0.32 4.18
N GLN A 107 10.14 -0.21 3.06
CA GLN A 107 8.80 0.18 2.59
C GLN A 107 7.69 -0.60 3.27
N LEU A 108 7.94 -1.87 3.60
CA LEU A 108 6.91 -2.76 4.14
C LEU A 108 6.99 -2.98 5.64
N ASP A 109 8.12 -2.64 6.27
CA ASP A 109 8.35 -2.81 7.71
C ASP A 109 7.86 -4.20 8.17
N GLU A 110 8.40 -5.25 7.53
CA GLU A 110 7.96 -6.64 7.69
C GLU A 110 7.89 -7.07 9.17
N VAL A 111 8.85 -6.60 9.98
CA VAL A 111 8.90 -6.86 11.42
C VAL A 111 7.69 -6.27 12.14
N ARG A 112 7.30 -5.02 11.83
CA ARG A 112 6.13 -4.38 12.43
C ARG A 112 4.83 -5.01 11.94
N LEU A 113 4.74 -5.33 10.65
CA LEU A 113 3.57 -6.00 10.07
C LEU A 113 3.36 -7.37 10.70
N ARG A 114 4.42 -8.18 10.82
CA ARG A 114 4.37 -9.49 11.50
C ARG A 114 3.90 -9.37 12.95
N LYS A 115 4.39 -8.37 13.69
CA LYS A 115 3.94 -8.10 15.07
C LYS A 115 2.45 -7.71 15.12
N ALA A 116 1.98 -6.91 14.17
CA ALA A 116 0.59 -6.51 14.08
C ALA A 116 -0.32 -7.70 13.77
N LEU A 117 0.03 -8.52 12.78
CA LEU A 117 -0.71 -9.73 12.43
C LEU A 117 -0.76 -10.73 13.59
N LYS A 118 0.39 -10.98 14.26
CA LYS A 118 0.43 -11.82 15.45
C LYS A 118 -0.44 -11.30 16.60
N LYS A 119 -0.58 -9.97 16.72
CA LYS A 119 -1.48 -9.38 17.69
C LYS A 119 -2.94 -9.62 17.30
N ILE A 120 -3.29 -9.42 16.02
CA ILE A 120 -4.64 -9.60 15.50
C ILE A 120 -5.08 -11.08 15.58
N SER A 121 -4.20 -12.02 15.28
CA SER A 121 -4.51 -13.46 15.32
C SER A 121 -4.85 -13.98 16.72
N GLY A 122 -4.43 -13.27 17.77
CA GLY A 122 -4.81 -13.57 19.16
C GLY A 122 -6.08 -12.86 19.64
N GLN A 123 -6.75 -12.09 18.78
CA GLN A 123 -7.96 -11.34 19.12
C GLN A 123 -9.21 -12.04 18.58
N GLU A 124 -10.33 -11.81 19.25
CA GLU A 124 -11.64 -12.19 18.72
C GLU A 124 -12.02 -11.22 17.59
N ILE A 125 -12.26 -11.75 16.39
CA ILE A 125 -12.66 -10.98 15.21
C ILE A 125 -14.19 -10.95 15.15
N ILE A 126 -14.76 -9.75 15.27
CA ILE A 126 -16.21 -9.54 15.22
C ILE A 126 -16.58 -9.01 13.84
N LEU A 127 -17.26 -9.82 13.04
CA LEU A 127 -17.85 -9.40 11.77
C LEU A 127 -19.31 -8.97 12.00
N ASN A 128 -19.57 -7.68 11.86
CA ASN A 128 -20.91 -7.11 11.98
C ASN A 128 -21.38 -6.55 10.64
N LEU A 129 -22.44 -7.15 10.09
CA LEU A 129 -23.14 -6.59 8.94
C LEU A 129 -24.02 -5.43 9.39
N THR A 130 -23.78 -4.24 8.85
CA THR A 130 -24.54 -3.05 9.20
C THR A 130 -25.32 -2.54 8.00
N GLU A 131 -26.58 -2.17 8.20
CA GLU A 131 -27.41 -1.58 7.12
C GLU A 131 -26.88 -0.21 6.65
N ARG A 132 -26.06 0.45 7.48
CA ARG A 132 -25.51 1.79 7.27
C ARG A 132 -24.09 1.87 7.83
N PHE A 133 -23.32 2.86 7.38
CA PHE A 133 -21.99 3.10 7.93
C PHE A 133 -22.09 3.56 9.40
N THR A 134 -21.16 3.09 10.24
CA THR A 134 -21.11 3.41 11.67
C THR A 134 -20.41 4.75 11.93
N PRO A 135 -20.55 5.34 13.13
CA PRO A 135 -19.75 6.51 13.51
C PRO A 135 -18.23 6.29 13.37
N TYR A 136 -17.74 5.06 13.62
CA TYR A 136 -16.32 4.73 13.42
C TYR A 136 -15.90 4.65 11.95
N ALA A 137 -16.81 4.34 11.03
CA ALA A 137 -16.53 4.41 9.60
C ALA A 137 -16.53 5.84 9.04
N PHE A 138 -17.00 6.83 9.80
CA PHE A 138 -17.17 8.21 9.30
C PHE A 138 -15.86 8.84 8.76
N PRO A 139 -14.70 8.77 9.45
CA PRO A 139 -13.46 9.33 8.92
C PRO A 139 -13.08 8.76 7.56
N ILE A 140 -13.18 7.43 7.39
CA ILE A 140 -12.89 6.73 6.13
C ILE A 140 -13.85 7.19 5.02
N MET A 141 -15.13 7.36 5.35
CA MET A 141 -16.14 7.85 4.41
C MET A 141 -15.86 9.28 3.95
N VAL A 142 -15.39 10.16 4.84
CA VAL A 142 -15.01 11.54 4.48
C VAL A 142 -13.83 11.55 3.51
N ASP A 143 -12.79 10.74 3.77
CA ASP A 143 -11.62 10.65 2.90
C ASP A 143 -12.00 10.15 1.50
N ARG A 144 -12.88 9.16 1.42
CA ARG A 144 -13.46 8.70 0.15
C ARG A 144 -14.17 9.82 -0.62
N LEU A 145 -14.90 10.70 0.05
CA LEU A 145 -15.59 11.82 -0.61
C LEU A 145 -14.63 12.88 -1.12
N ARG A 146 -13.53 13.11 -0.40
CA ARG A 146 -12.46 14.04 -0.79
C ARG A 146 -11.77 13.58 -2.08
N GLY A 147 -11.61 12.26 -2.26
CA GLY A 147 -11.02 11.67 -3.47
C GLY A 147 -11.92 11.68 -4.71
N LYS A 148 -13.22 11.98 -4.57
CA LYS A 148 -14.17 12.00 -5.70
C LYS A 148 -14.46 13.43 -6.16
N LEU A 149 -14.28 13.68 -7.46
CA LEU A 149 -14.71 14.90 -8.12
C LEU A 149 -16.25 15.03 -8.03
N SER A 150 -16.72 16.17 -7.53
CA SER A 150 -18.13 16.47 -7.30
C SER A 150 -18.38 17.96 -7.48
N SER A 151 -19.57 18.33 -7.98
CA SER A 151 -20.03 19.72 -8.10
C SER A 151 -20.50 20.31 -6.78
N GLU A 152 -20.88 19.46 -5.81
CA GLU A 152 -21.23 19.87 -4.45
C GLU A 152 -19.98 20.07 -3.59
N LYS A 153 -19.97 21.12 -2.75
CA LYS A 153 -18.88 21.38 -1.81
C LYS A 153 -18.75 20.25 -0.79
N LEU A 154 -17.52 19.86 -0.49
CA LEU A 154 -17.22 18.78 0.46
C LEU A 154 -17.84 19.04 1.84
N VAL A 155 -17.79 20.28 2.33
CA VAL A 155 -18.34 20.69 3.65
C VAL A 155 -19.84 20.39 3.74
N ASP A 156 -20.60 20.71 2.70
CA ASP A 156 -22.06 20.50 2.69
C ASP A 156 -22.41 18.99 2.72
N ARG A 157 -21.59 18.16 2.06
CA ARG A 157 -21.73 16.69 2.06
C ARG A 157 -21.42 16.10 3.43
N ILE A 158 -20.35 16.58 4.08
CA ILE A 158 -19.96 16.17 5.44
C ILE A 158 -21.08 16.51 6.42
N GLN A 159 -21.64 17.72 6.35
CA GLN A 159 -22.74 18.13 7.24
C GLN A 159 -23.99 17.24 7.06
N LYS A 160 -24.36 16.90 5.82
CA LYS A 160 -25.47 15.98 5.55
C LYS A 160 -25.23 14.60 6.16
N MET A 161 -24.01 14.07 6.06
CA MET A 161 -23.66 12.79 6.66
C MET A 161 -23.68 12.83 8.20
N GLN A 162 -23.20 13.90 8.82
CA GLN A 162 -23.28 14.07 10.28
C GLN A 162 -24.74 14.10 10.75
N ASN A 163 -25.58 14.89 10.09
CA ASN A 163 -27.01 14.97 10.40
C ASN A 163 -27.73 13.62 10.22
N GLN A 164 -27.27 12.79 9.28
CA GLN A 164 -27.79 11.42 9.11
C GLN A 164 -27.35 10.53 10.27
N LEU A 165 -26.08 10.56 10.67
CA LEU A 165 -25.58 9.77 11.80
C LEU A 165 -26.28 10.14 13.11
N GLU A 166 -26.38 11.43 13.44
CA GLU A 166 -26.97 11.91 14.70
C GLU A 166 -28.43 11.50 14.88
N LYS A 167 -29.20 11.38 13.80
CA LYS A 167 -30.60 10.93 13.85
C LYS A 167 -30.75 9.47 14.29
N HIS A 168 -29.68 8.68 14.22
CA HIS A 168 -29.70 7.23 14.43
C HIS A 168 -28.87 6.77 15.63
N VAL A 169 -28.26 7.68 16.38
CA VAL A 169 -27.52 7.39 17.63
C VAL A 169 -28.44 7.40 18.87
N LYS A 170 -29.77 7.44 18.68
CA LYS A 170 -30.77 7.37 19.76
C LYS A 170 -31.22 5.94 20.06
#